data_AF-A0A3N4ISR9-F1
#
_entry.id   AF-A0A3N4ISR9-F1
#
_cell.length_a   1.000
_cell.length_b   1.000
_cell.length_c   1.000
_cell.angle_alpha   90.00
_cell.angle_beta   90.00
_cell.angle_gamma   90.00
#
_symmetry.space_group_name_H-M   'P 1'
#
loop_
_entity.id
_entity.type
_entity.pdbx_description
1 polymer ?
#
loop_
_entity_poly.entity_id
_entity_poly.type
_entity_poly.pdbx_seq_one_letter_code
_entity_poly.pdbx_strand_id
1 'polypeptide(L)'
;ISSSFDPLLDLLLPHIPQSAAPPDSNVSTQYLSRLSSLPLTSIVESEPASLSSSLHSLNLSLQSLSSRSHKSIITASNHLSAVPESIESFHSSLNTLENSLPAIDSQITNFTTNFSRDGTYLTNRSKTHLLSKNLDRLLDIVQLPTLLQSLISTSSYPTALDLLAHVRRLHSLYHDSPTIDSVYAECETLQKSMTANLISTLRGPLKLPTAMKTIGFLRRCGTKEAAMDERGLRGLFLVCRLAFLSGLLSALDPLKELAEEERDRRKPGKGDDASANNTTTSTSSSSWGGGTQTERYLKRWIEVFREQSFGIVSMYKSIFPNALPAANPDPPPPSSPHPHSPIMSSVGIGIRSRSSSTLSNMSSSANDDDPEGGQPPDPLASFVLHLLSLLTETLGRYLKTIEERSVRESLLTQVLYAAGSMGRLGGEFGAILGVIECFGLEDGEQEEKDGDGEEEEWVGVVAKHKVLASRLE
;
A
#
# COMPACT_ATOMS: atom_id res chain seq x y z
N ILE A 1 -29.96 -74.77 -67.25
CA ILE A 1 -29.39 -76.14 -67.20
C ILE A 1 -30.54 -77.09 -67.51
N SER A 2 -30.53 -77.60 -68.74
CA SER A 2 -31.31 -78.71 -69.30
C SER A 2 -32.64 -79.08 -68.62
N SER A 3 -33.72 -78.43 -69.05
CA SER A 3 -35.07 -79.03 -69.05
C SER A 3 -35.03 -80.21 -70.02
N SER A 4 -34.76 -81.41 -69.50
CA SER A 4 -34.88 -82.67 -70.24
C SER A 4 -36.35 -82.85 -70.64
N PHE A 5 -36.65 -82.44 -71.88
CA PHE A 5 -37.89 -82.73 -72.58
C PHE A 5 -38.03 -84.25 -72.69
N ASP A 6 -38.86 -84.83 -71.83
CA ASP A 6 -39.12 -86.27 -71.82
C ASP A 6 -40.45 -86.50 -72.57
N PRO A 7 -40.45 -87.15 -73.76
CA PRO A 7 -41.63 -87.31 -74.61
C PRO A 7 -42.76 -88.10 -73.92
N LEU A 8 -42.43 -88.87 -72.88
CA LEU A 8 -43.38 -89.59 -72.03
C LEU A 8 -44.15 -88.66 -71.08
N LEU A 9 -43.54 -87.55 -70.64
CA LEU A 9 -44.17 -86.54 -69.79
C LEU A 9 -45.26 -85.78 -70.56
N ASP A 10 -45.02 -85.48 -71.84
CA ASP A 10 -45.95 -84.78 -72.73
C ASP A 10 -47.17 -85.65 -73.10
N LEU A 11 -46.99 -86.97 -73.18
CA LEU A 11 -48.05 -87.94 -73.46
C LEU A 11 -48.94 -88.26 -72.24
N LEU A 12 -48.40 -88.10 -71.03
CA LEU A 12 -49.12 -88.30 -69.77
C LEU A 12 -49.79 -87.03 -69.24
N LEU A 13 -49.31 -85.85 -69.65
CA LEU A 13 -49.82 -84.52 -69.27
C LEU A 13 -51.34 -84.32 -69.48
N PRO A 14 -51.95 -84.82 -70.59
CA PRO A 14 -53.39 -84.68 -70.82
C PRO A 14 -54.28 -85.55 -69.91
N HIS A 15 -53.69 -86.55 -69.25
CA HIS A 15 -54.40 -87.52 -68.40
C HIS A 15 -54.21 -87.27 -66.89
N ILE A 16 -53.45 -86.23 -66.53
CA ILE A 16 -53.30 -85.77 -65.13
C ILE A 16 -54.49 -84.85 -64.79
N PRO A 17 -55.19 -85.07 -63.65
CA PRO A 17 -56.28 -84.19 -63.25
C PRO A 17 -55.77 -82.74 -63.06
N GLN A 18 -56.42 -81.77 -63.70
CA GLN A 18 -56.09 -80.33 -63.74
C GLN A 18 -56.00 -79.59 -62.38
N SER A 19 -56.11 -80.30 -61.25
CA SER A 19 -56.05 -79.75 -59.90
C SER A 19 -54.67 -79.83 -59.24
N ALA A 20 -53.67 -80.45 -59.86
CA ALA A 20 -52.31 -80.57 -59.31
C ALA A 20 -51.33 -79.59 -59.98
N ALA A 21 -50.54 -78.87 -59.17
CA ALA A 21 -49.48 -77.97 -59.65
C ALA A 21 -48.45 -78.73 -60.51
N PRO A 22 -47.85 -78.10 -61.53
CA PRO A 22 -46.90 -78.76 -62.42
C PRO A 22 -45.70 -79.29 -61.63
N PRO A 23 -45.29 -80.57 -61.82
CA PRO A 23 -44.23 -81.18 -61.03
C PRO A 23 -42.84 -80.65 -61.42
N ASP A 24 -41.94 -80.55 -60.43
CA ASP A 24 -40.54 -80.15 -60.63
C ASP A 24 -39.80 -81.11 -61.57
N SER A 25 -39.17 -80.55 -62.62
CA SER A 25 -38.61 -81.30 -63.75
C SER A 25 -37.64 -82.44 -63.40
N ASN A 26 -36.91 -82.33 -62.28
CA ASN A 26 -35.92 -83.35 -61.87
C ASN A 26 -36.55 -84.56 -61.16
N VAL A 27 -37.66 -84.37 -60.46
CA VAL A 27 -38.36 -85.46 -59.76
C VAL A 27 -39.17 -86.27 -60.77
N SER A 28 -39.76 -85.58 -61.76
CA SER A 28 -40.49 -86.21 -62.86
C SER A 28 -39.61 -87.15 -63.69
N THR A 29 -38.39 -86.75 -64.06
CA THR A 29 -37.49 -87.58 -64.89
C THR A 29 -37.01 -88.83 -64.16
N GLN A 30 -36.77 -88.75 -62.85
CA GLN A 30 -36.39 -89.92 -62.04
C GLN A 30 -37.55 -90.91 -61.93
N TYR A 31 -38.78 -90.41 -61.75
CA TYR A 31 -39.96 -91.26 -61.68
C TYR A 31 -40.28 -91.92 -63.03
N LEU A 32 -40.15 -91.18 -64.14
CA LEU A 32 -40.36 -91.70 -65.50
C LEU A 32 -39.33 -92.76 -65.87
N SER A 33 -38.06 -92.61 -65.46
CA SER A 33 -37.05 -93.66 -65.64
C SER A 33 -37.42 -94.96 -64.92
N ARG A 34 -38.00 -94.85 -63.73
CA ARG A 34 -38.48 -96.00 -62.94
C ARG A 34 -39.69 -96.65 -63.59
N LEU A 35 -40.65 -95.86 -64.08
CA LEU A 35 -41.81 -96.33 -64.84
C LEU A 35 -41.39 -97.15 -66.07
N SER A 36 -40.39 -96.67 -66.82
CA SER A 36 -39.89 -97.39 -68.01
C SER A 36 -39.24 -98.73 -67.71
N SER A 37 -38.78 -98.93 -66.47
CA SER A 37 -38.05 -100.13 -66.03
C SER A 37 -38.95 -101.24 -65.48
N LEU A 38 -40.26 -101.01 -65.30
CA LEU A 38 -41.19 -101.99 -64.72
C LEU A 38 -42.05 -102.69 -65.80
N PRO A 39 -42.38 -103.99 -65.63
CA PRO A 39 -43.25 -104.72 -66.56
C PRO A 39 -44.72 -104.29 -66.45
N LEU A 40 -45.45 -104.31 -67.58
CA LEU A 40 -46.82 -103.77 -67.71
C LEU A 40 -47.83 -104.35 -66.69
N THR A 41 -47.69 -105.62 -66.30
CA THR A 41 -48.57 -106.26 -65.33
C THR A 41 -48.40 -105.69 -63.92
N SER A 42 -47.18 -105.30 -63.55
CA SER A 42 -46.90 -104.66 -62.26
C SER A 42 -47.34 -103.19 -62.23
N ILE A 43 -47.29 -102.50 -63.37
CA ILE A 43 -47.74 -101.10 -63.51
C ILE A 43 -49.25 -100.98 -63.30
N VAL A 44 -50.04 -101.91 -63.85
CA VAL A 44 -51.51 -101.81 -63.77
C VAL A 44 -52.05 -102.19 -62.39
N GLU A 45 -51.49 -103.23 -61.75
CA GLU A 45 -52.05 -103.75 -60.50
C GLU A 45 -51.36 -103.24 -59.22
N SER A 46 -50.03 -103.12 -59.22
CA SER A 46 -49.27 -102.87 -57.98
C SER A 46 -48.88 -101.40 -57.78
N GLU A 47 -48.69 -100.66 -58.87
CA GLU A 47 -48.20 -99.28 -58.80
C GLU A 47 -49.25 -98.29 -58.26
N PRO A 48 -50.53 -98.30 -58.66
CA PRO A 48 -51.53 -97.39 -58.09
C PRO A 48 -51.76 -97.66 -56.60
N ALA A 49 -51.69 -98.92 -56.18
CA ALA A 49 -51.78 -99.31 -54.77
C ALA A 49 -50.54 -98.84 -53.98
N SER A 50 -49.33 -98.97 -54.56
CA SER A 50 -48.10 -98.48 -53.94
C SER A 50 -48.04 -96.95 -53.87
N LEU A 51 -48.47 -96.25 -54.92
CA LEU A 51 -48.56 -94.79 -54.96
C LEU A 51 -49.59 -94.25 -53.99
N SER A 52 -50.79 -94.85 -53.93
CA SER A 52 -51.81 -94.42 -52.97
C SER A 52 -51.36 -94.67 -51.52
N SER A 53 -50.71 -95.80 -51.25
CA SER A 53 -50.09 -96.08 -49.94
C SER A 53 -48.96 -95.11 -49.61
N SER A 54 -48.08 -94.81 -50.57
CA SER A 54 -46.98 -93.85 -50.38
C SER A 54 -47.48 -92.42 -50.20
N LEU A 55 -48.47 -91.99 -50.98
CA LEU A 55 -49.15 -90.70 -50.83
C LEU A 55 -49.83 -90.62 -49.47
N HIS A 56 -50.56 -91.66 -49.06
CA HIS A 56 -51.21 -91.70 -47.75
C HIS A 56 -50.18 -91.63 -46.62
N SER A 57 -49.09 -92.41 -46.71
CA SER A 57 -47.97 -92.36 -45.76
C SER A 57 -47.31 -90.98 -45.74
N LEU A 58 -47.09 -90.36 -46.90
CA LEU A 58 -46.48 -89.05 -47.01
C LEU A 58 -47.41 -87.95 -46.49
N ASN A 59 -48.71 -88.01 -46.77
CA ASN A 59 -49.70 -87.11 -46.19
C ASN A 59 -49.80 -87.26 -44.68
N LEU A 60 -49.74 -88.48 -44.14
CA LEU A 60 -49.66 -88.69 -42.69
C LEU A 60 -48.34 -88.13 -42.12
N SER A 61 -47.23 -88.29 -42.84
CA SER A 61 -45.93 -87.73 -42.45
C SER A 61 -45.93 -86.20 -42.51
N LEU A 62 -46.58 -85.59 -43.51
CA LEU A 62 -46.69 -84.15 -43.68
C LEU A 62 -47.68 -83.58 -42.66
N GLN A 63 -48.81 -84.26 -42.41
CA GLN A 63 -49.77 -83.88 -41.38
C GLN A 63 -49.16 -83.99 -39.98
N SER A 64 -48.37 -85.03 -39.71
CA SER A 64 -47.65 -85.17 -38.44
C SER A 64 -46.48 -84.18 -38.31
N LEU A 65 -45.76 -83.88 -39.40
CA LEU A 65 -44.72 -82.87 -39.42
C LEU A 65 -45.32 -81.46 -39.24
N SER A 66 -46.41 -81.17 -39.92
CA SER A 66 -47.18 -79.93 -39.79
C SER A 66 -47.72 -79.81 -38.37
N SER A 67 -48.39 -80.83 -37.81
CA SER A 67 -48.88 -80.73 -36.42
C SER A 67 -47.74 -80.57 -35.41
N ARG A 68 -46.64 -81.32 -35.57
CA ARG A 68 -45.48 -81.27 -34.67
C ARG A 68 -44.66 -79.98 -34.80
N SER A 69 -44.57 -79.40 -36.00
CA SER A 69 -43.63 -78.30 -36.29
C SER A 69 -44.25 -77.06 -36.94
N HIS A 70 -45.57 -76.96 -37.07
CA HIS A 70 -46.25 -75.77 -37.62
C HIS A 70 -45.81 -74.49 -36.91
N LYS A 71 -45.63 -74.55 -35.58
CA LYS A 71 -45.13 -73.40 -34.82
C LYS A 71 -43.73 -73.00 -35.29
N SER A 72 -42.83 -73.94 -35.50
CA SER A 72 -41.48 -73.67 -36.02
C SER A 72 -41.51 -73.15 -37.45
N ILE A 73 -42.38 -73.69 -38.32
CA ILE A 73 -42.53 -73.24 -39.71
C ILE A 73 -43.11 -71.83 -39.77
N ILE A 74 -44.16 -71.53 -39.00
CA ILE A 74 -44.75 -70.20 -38.90
C ILE A 74 -43.74 -69.21 -38.32
N THR A 75 -43.00 -69.62 -37.28
CA THR A 75 -41.95 -68.78 -36.68
C THR A 75 -40.85 -68.50 -37.71
N ALA A 76 -40.39 -69.50 -38.47
CA ALA A 76 -39.41 -69.31 -39.54
C ALA A 76 -39.92 -68.43 -40.67
N SER A 77 -41.18 -68.58 -41.08
CA SER A 77 -41.83 -67.74 -42.09
C SER A 77 -41.95 -66.29 -41.61
N ASN A 78 -42.37 -66.08 -40.36
CA ASN A 78 -42.46 -64.76 -39.75
C ASN A 78 -41.07 -64.11 -39.58
N HIS A 79 -40.04 -64.89 -39.26
CA HIS A 79 -38.67 -64.38 -39.25
C HIS A 79 -38.20 -64.03 -40.66
N LEU A 80 -38.51 -64.85 -41.67
CA LEU A 80 -38.16 -64.57 -43.06
C LEU A 80 -38.87 -63.33 -43.59
N SER A 81 -40.12 -63.08 -43.18
CA SER A 81 -40.85 -61.88 -43.55
C SER A 81 -40.39 -60.63 -42.79
N ALA A 82 -39.88 -60.77 -41.56
CA ALA A 82 -39.32 -59.68 -40.77
C ALA A 82 -37.86 -59.32 -41.15
N VAL A 83 -37.13 -60.22 -41.82
CA VAL A 83 -35.74 -59.98 -42.25
C VAL A 83 -35.61 -58.75 -43.14
N PRO A 84 -36.41 -58.56 -44.21
CA PRO A 84 -36.34 -57.37 -45.06
C PRO A 84 -36.52 -56.06 -44.27
N GLU A 85 -37.52 -56.01 -43.38
CA GLU A 85 -37.80 -54.82 -42.56
C GLU A 85 -36.66 -54.54 -41.58
N SER A 86 -36.12 -55.59 -40.95
CA SER A 86 -34.95 -55.45 -40.07
C SER A 86 -33.70 -54.98 -40.83
N ILE A 87 -33.49 -55.45 -42.07
CA ILE A 87 -32.39 -55.00 -42.94
C ILE A 87 -32.56 -53.53 -43.33
N GLU A 88 -33.78 -53.09 -43.64
CA GLU A 88 -34.05 -51.68 -43.98
C GLU A 88 -33.87 -50.76 -42.76
N SER A 89 -34.34 -51.20 -41.57
CA SER A 89 -34.10 -50.49 -40.31
C SER A 89 -32.60 -50.44 -39.95
N PHE A 90 -31.86 -51.51 -40.22
CA PHE A 90 -30.43 -51.57 -40.02
C PHE A 90 -29.70 -50.66 -41.01
N HIS A 91 -30.11 -50.67 -42.29
CA HIS A 91 -29.52 -49.81 -43.32
C HIS A 91 -29.77 -48.33 -43.03
N SER A 92 -30.97 -47.95 -42.58
CA SER A 92 -31.26 -46.57 -42.17
C SER A 92 -30.50 -46.16 -40.90
N SER A 93 -30.36 -47.06 -39.92
CA SER A 93 -29.52 -46.84 -38.73
C SER A 93 -28.03 -46.73 -39.08
N LEU A 94 -27.56 -47.52 -40.04
CA LEU A 94 -26.19 -47.48 -40.53
C LEU A 94 -25.93 -46.18 -41.31
N ASN A 95 -26.89 -45.76 -42.14
CA ASN A 95 -26.78 -44.51 -42.89
C ASN A 95 -26.83 -43.28 -41.96
N THR A 96 -27.65 -43.29 -40.90
CA THR A 96 -27.61 -42.22 -39.88
C THR A 96 -26.31 -42.21 -39.08
N LEU A 97 -25.74 -43.39 -38.78
CA LEU A 97 -24.42 -43.49 -38.18
C LEU A 97 -23.32 -42.95 -39.11
N GLU A 98 -23.35 -43.33 -40.39
CA GLU A 98 -22.41 -42.89 -41.41
C GLU A 98 -22.46 -41.37 -41.61
N ASN A 99 -23.64 -40.77 -41.57
CA ASN A 99 -23.79 -39.31 -41.68
C ASN A 99 -23.41 -38.57 -40.38
N SER A 100 -23.53 -39.20 -39.21
CA SER A 100 -23.20 -38.56 -37.92
C SER A 100 -21.72 -38.70 -37.55
N LEU A 101 -21.02 -39.73 -38.04
CA LEU A 101 -19.61 -39.96 -37.73
C LEU A 101 -18.70 -38.80 -38.18
N PRO A 102 -18.83 -38.21 -39.38
CA PRO A 102 -18.04 -37.04 -39.79
C PRO A 102 -18.34 -35.79 -38.95
N ALA A 103 -19.60 -35.62 -38.52
CA ALA A 103 -19.96 -34.50 -37.65
C ALA A 103 -19.27 -34.63 -36.28
N ILE A 104 -19.26 -35.84 -35.71
CA ILE A 104 -18.54 -36.14 -34.47
C ILE A 104 -17.04 -35.94 -34.65
N ASP A 105 -16.45 -36.43 -35.75
CA ASP A 105 -15.02 -36.25 -36.01
C ASP A 105 -14.64 -34.78 -36.21
N SER A 106 -15.49 -33.99 -36.88
CA SER A 106 -15.31 -32.54 -36.99
C SER A 106 -15.40 -31.83 -35.64
N GLN A 107 -16.26 -32.29 -34.73
CA GLN A 107 -16.35 -31.74 -33.37
C GLN A 107 -15.17 -32.15 -32.50
N ILE A 108 -14.69 -33.39 -32.63
CA ILE A 108 -13.51 -33.88 -31.92
C ILE A 108 -12.27 -33.13 -32.40
N THR A 109 -12.07 -32.96 -33.71
CA THR A 109 -10.96 -32.20 -34.26
C THR A 109 -11.02 -30.74 -33.82
N ASN A 110 -12.19 -30.09 -33.88
CA ASN A 110 -12.38 -28.74 -33.35
C ASN A 110 -12.11 -28.66 -31.83
N PHE A 111 -12.52 -29.66 -31.05
CA PHE A 111 -12.22 -29.73 -29.63
C PHE A 111 -10.71 -29.88 -29.40
N THR A 112 -10.04 -30.79 -30.12
CA THR A 112 -8.61 -31.02 -30.00
C THR A 112 -7.79 -29.80 -30.42
N THR A 113 -8.20 -29.06 -31.46
CA THR A 113 -7.52 -27.82 -31.85
C THR A 113 -7.75 -26.70 -30.84
N ASN A 114 -8.98 -26.51 -30.37
CA ASN A 114 -9.32 -25.44 -29.43
C ASN A 114 -8.77 -25.68 -28.01
N PHE A 115 -8.73 -26.94 -27.57
CA PHE A 115 -8.24 -27.37 -26.26
C PHE A 115 -6.87 -28.05 -26.33
N SER A 116 -6.10 -27.77 -27.38
CA SER A 116 -4.69 -28.15 -27.43
C SER A 116 -3.92 -27.52 -26.27
N ARG A 117 -2.81 -28.16 -25.87
CA ARG A 117 -2.04 -27.84 -24.66
C ARG A 117 -1.58 -26.38 -24.57
N ASP A 118 -1.32 -25.75 -25.72
CA ASP A 118 -0.89 -24.35 -25.83
C ASP A 118 -2.03 -23.38 -26.21
N GLY A 119 -3.28 -23.88 -26.20
CA GLY A 119 -4.47 -23.11 -26.55
C GLY A 119 -4.74 -21.95 -25.58
N THR A 120 -5.33 -20.89 -26.11
CA THR A 120 -5.72 -19.70 -25.34
C THR A 120 -6.72 -20.03 -24.24
N TYR A 121 -7.62 -21.00 -24.44
CA TYR A 121 -8.63 -21.41 -23.45
C TYR A 121 -8.03 -22.13 -22.25
N LEU A 122 -7.09 -23.07 -22.45
CA LEU A 122 -6.43 -23.78 -21.35
C LEU A 122 -5.48 -22.86 -20.59
N THR A 123 -4.73 -22.00 -21.28
CA THR A 123 -3.87 -21.02 -20.62
C THR A 123 -4.69 -19.99 -19.85
N ASN A 124 -5.83 -19.52 -20.40
CA ASN A 124 -6.75 -18.64 -19.68
C ASN A 124 -7.38 -19.35 -18.48
N ARG A 125 -7.88 -20.58 -18.64
CA ARG A 125 -8.41 -21.37 -17.51
C ARG A 125 -7.35 -21.62 -16.43
N SER A 126 -6.10 -21.90 -16.82
CA SER A 126 -4.98 -22.07 -15.89
C SER A 126 -4.65 -20.74 -15.18
N LYS A 127 -4.64 -19.62 -15.90
CA LYS A 127 -4.50 -18.27 -15.31
C LYS A 127 -5.63 -17.93 -14.34
N THR A 128 -6.88 -18.19 -14.71
CA THR A 128 -8.06 -18.00 -13.84
C THR A 128 -7.99 -18.91 -12.62
N HIS A 129 -7.53 -20.15 -12.77
CA HIS A 129 -7.33 -21.06 -11.65
C HIS A 129 -6.20 -20.60 -10.72
N LEU A 130 -5.10 -20.09 -11.29
CA LEU A 130 -3.99 -19.51 -10.52
C LEU A 130 -4.43 -18.25 -9.78
N LEU A 131 -5.22 -17.38 -10.44
CA LEU A 131 -5.81 -16.19 -9.84
C LEU A 131 -6.76 -16.57 -8.71
N SER A 132 -7.67 -17.54 -8.94
CA SER A 132 -8.62 -18.00 -7.92
C SER A 132 -7.90 -18.55 -6.68
N LYS A 133 -6.78 -19.27 -6.84
CA LYS A 133 -5.97 -19.75 -5.71
C LYS A 133 -5.24 -18.64 -4.94
N ASN A 134 -4.90 -17.54 -5.61
CA ASN A 134 -4.16 -16.43 -5.01
C ASN A 134 -5.06 -15.21 -4.71
N LEU A 135 -6.38 -15.35 -4.87
CA LEU A 135 -7.33 -14.25 -4.72
C LEU A 135 -7.27 -13.66 -3.32
N ASP A 136 -7.26 -14.49 -2.29
CA ASP A 136 -7.21 -14.03 -0.90
C ASP A 136 -5.92 -13.23 -0.61
N ARG A 137 -4.77 -13.70 -1.14
CA ARG A 137 -3.49 -13.01 -0.96
C ARG A 137 -3.44 -11.68 -1.71
N LEU A 138 -3.99 -11.64 -2.92
CA LEU A 138 -4.10 -10.41 -3.71
C LEU A 138 -5.05 -9.42 -3.03
N LEU A 139 -6.15 -9.92 -2.47
CA LEU A 139 -7.09 -9.12 -1.69
C LEU A 139 -6.41 -8.53 -0.46
N ASP A 140 -5.63 -9.31 0.28
CA ASP A 140 -4.85 -8.82 1.42
C ASP A 140 -3.88 -7.70 1.00
N ILE A 141 -3.19 -7.84 -0.13
CA ILE A 141 -2.28 -6.82 -0.67
C ILE A 141 -3.04 -5.54 -1.03
N VAL A 142 -4.20 -5.68 -1.69
CA VAL A 142 -5.04 -4.54 -2.08
C VAL A 142 -5.70 -3.87 -0.86
N GLN A 143 -5.88 -4.58 0.26
CA GLN A 143 -6.42 -4.02 1.50
C GLN A 143 -5.38 -3.27 2.35
N LEU A 144 -4.08 -3.38 2.05
CA LEU A 144 -3.01 -2.72 2.82
C LEU A 144 -3.17 -1.19 2.94
N PRO A 145 -3.53 -0.42 1.90
CA PRO A 145 -3.76 1.02 2.02
C PRO A 145 -4.93 1.35 2.94
N THR A 146 -6.05 0.61 2.83
CA THR A 146 -7.22 0.79 3.70
C THR A 146 -6.88 0.49 5.16
N LEU A 147 -6.09 -0.57 5.40
CA LEU A 147 -5.59 -0.89 6.73
C LEU A 147 -4.68 0.22 7.27
N LEU A 148 -3.78 0.76 6.44
CA LEU A 148 -2.92 1.89 6.80
C LEU A 148 -3.74 3.13 7.17
N GLN A 149 -4.77 3.46 6.39
CA GLN A 149 -5.67 4.58 6.67
C GLN A 149 -6.37 4.41 8.03
N SER A 150 -6.84 3.20 8.36
CA SER A 150 -7.45 2.89 9.67
C SER A 150 -6.44 3.03 10.81
N LEU A 151 -5.21 2.56 10.63
CA LEU A 151 -4.14 2.68 11.63
C LEU A 151 -3.72 4.14 11.87
N ILE A 152 -3.69 4.97 10.82
CA ILE A 152 -3.43 6.41 10.94
C ILE A 152 -4.56 7.08 11.71
N SER A 153 -5.81 6.73 11.41
CA SER A 153 -7.00 7.30 12.08
C SER A 153 -7.05 6.93 13.57
N THR A 154 -6.62 5.73 13.93
CA THR A 154 -6.51 5.26 15.33
C THR A 154 -5.24 5.73 16.04
N SER A 155 -4.38 6.51 15.38
CA SER A 155 -3.10 7.00 15.89
C SER A 155 -2.10 5.89 16.31
N SER A 156 -2.25 4.68 15.78
CA SER A 156 -1.31 3.57 15.99
C SER A 156 -0.13 3.64 15.00
N TYR A 157 0.73 4.63 15.20
CA TYR A 157 1.87 4.90 14.32
C TYR A 157 2.94 3.79 14.23
N PRO A 158 3.27 3.02 15.29
CA PRO A 158 4.28 1.97 15.19
C PRO A 158 3.91 0.86 14.19
N THR A 159 2.68 0.35 14.27
CA THR A 159 2.19 -0.71 13.38
C THR A 159 2.00 -0.20 11.95
N ALA A 160 1.59 1.07 11.79
CA ALA A 160 1.53 1.73 10.49
C ALA A 160 2.90 1.80 9.80
N LEU A 161 3.96 2.11 10.56
CA LEU A 161 5.33 2.15 10.04
C LEU A 161 5.86 0.76 9.64
N ASP A 162 5.53 -0.28 10.41
CA ASP A 162 5.88 -1.66 10.07
C ASP A 162 5.19 -2.10 8.77
N LEU A 163 3.91 -1.72 8.57
CA LEU A 163 3.17 -1.97 7.34
C LEU A 163 3.77 -1.21 6.15
N LEU A 164 4.17 0.06 6.32
CA LEU A 164 4.88 0.82 5.29
C LEU A 164 6.22 0.17 4.92
N ALA A 165 6.96 -0.37 5.90
CA ALA A 165 8.19 -1.12 5.64
C ALA A 165 7.92 -2.42 4.86
N HIS A 166 6.82 -3.11 5.18
CA HIS A 166 6.37 -4.29 4.44
C HIS A 166 5.99 -3.94 2.99
N VAL A 167 5.21 -2.89 2.76
CA VAL A 167 4.81 -2.42 1.42
C VAL A 167 6.03 -2.02 0.58
N ARG A 168 7.04 -1.37 1.19
CA ARG A 168 8.31 -1.06 0.51
C ARG A 168 9.08 -2.30 0.11
N ARG A 169 9.18 -3.29 1.00
CA ARG A 169 9.80 -4.57 0.69
C ARG A 169 9.03 -5.29 -0.42
N LEU A 170 7.70 -5.26 -0.39
CA LEU A 170 6.84 -5.87 -1.40
C LEU A 170 7.07 -5.24 -2.79
N HIS A 171 7.10 -3.91 -2.87
CA HIS A 171 7.41 -3.19 -4.11
C HIS A 171 8.82 -3.53 -4.64
N SER A 172 9.83 -3.63 -3.76
CA SER A 172 11.18 -4.03 -4.19
C SER A 172 11.29 -5.47 -4.72
N LEU A 173 10.37 -6.35 -4.30
CA LEU A 173 10.36 -7.76 -4.73
C LEU A 173 9.58 -7.98 -6.03
N TYR A 174 8.66 -7.08 -6.39
CA TYR A 174 7.72 -7.27 -7.49
C TYR A 174 7.55 -6.00 -8.34
N HIS A 175 8.66 -5.44 -8.82
CA HIS A 175 8.67 -4.21 -9.63
C HIS A 175 7.94 -4.33 -10.99
N ASP A 176 7.65 -5.54 -11.46
CA ASP A 176 6.99 -5.76 -12.75
C ASP A 176 5.46 -5.62 -12.69
N SER A 177 4.87 -5.53 -11.49
CA SER A 177 3.41 -5.54 -11.33
C SER A 177 2.82 -4.14 -11.13
N PRO A 178 2.02 -3.61 -12.09
CA PRO A 178 1.45 -2.26 -11.99
C PRO A 178 0.47 -2.09 -10.82
N THR A 179 -0.13 -3.19 -10.35
CA THR A 179 -1.02 -3.18 -9.18
C THR A 179 -0.26 -2.88 -7.89
N ILE A 180 0.97 -3.38 -7.76
CA ILE A 180 1.80 -3.17 -6.56
C ILE A 180 2.34 -1.75 -6.57
N ASP A 181 2.67 -1.20 -7.74
CA ASP A 181 3.05 0.20 -7.90
C ASP A 181 1.90 1.15 -7.53
N SER A 182 0.68 0.83 -7.95
CA SER A 182 -0.51 1.60 -7.54
C SER A 182 -0.74 1.54 -6.02
N VAL A 183 -0.65 0.36 -5.40
CA VAL A 183 -0.79 0.18 -3.94
C VAL A 183 0.32 0.91 -3.19
N TYR A 184 1.55 0.91 -3.73
CA TYR A 184 2.69 1.62 -3.17
C TYR A 184 2.48 3.14 -3.22
N ALA A 185 2.06 3.67 -4.38
CA ALA A 185 1.77 5.08 -4.56
C ALA A 185 0.67 5.57 -3.60
N GLU A 186 -0.41 4.79 -3.44
CA GLU A 186 -1.46 5.10 -2.48
C GLU A 186 -0.92 5.11 -1.03
N CYS A 187 -0.14 4.10 -0.64
CA CYS A 187 0.52 4.07 0.67
C CYS A 187 1.47 5.25 0.89
N GLU A 188 2.14 5.74 -0.15
CA GLU A 188 3.00 6.92 -0.08
C GLU A 188 2.19 8.21 0.17
N THR A 189 1.01 8.35 -0.45
CA THR A 189 0.11 9.48 -0.15
C THR A 189 -0.39 9.44 1.30
N LEU A 190 -0.71 8.24 1.81
CA LEU A 190 -1.09 8.03 3.20
C LEU A 190 0.06 8.30 4.17
N GLN A 191 1.28 7.94 3.78
CA GLN A 191 2.48 8.29 4.52
C GLN A 191 2.63 9.82 4.62
N LYS A 192 2.42 10.58 3.54
CA LYS A 192 2.43 12.05 3.56
C LYS A 192 1.36 12.59 4.51
N SER A 193 0.15 12.05 4.49
CA SER A 193 -0.92 12.38 5.44
C SER A 193 -0.52 12.09 6.91
N MET A 194 0.09 10.94 7.17
CA MET A 194 0.64 10.58 8.48
C MET A 194 1.71 11.59 8.93
N THR A 195 2.64 11.99 8.05
CA THR A 195 3.66 13.00 8.40
C THR A 195 3.03 14.35 8.72
N ALA A 196 1.98 14.76 8.00
CA ALA A 196 1.25 15.99 8.29
C ALA A 196 0.57 15.96 9.66
N ASN A 197 -0.03 14.82 10.05
CA ASN A 197 -0.62 14.63 11.38
C ASN A 197 0.44 14.66 12.50
N LEU A 198 1.62 14.05 12.26
CA LEU A 198 2.74 14.10 13.21
C LEU A 198 3.30 15.54 13.34
N ILE A 199 3.40 16.29 12.23
CA ILE A 199 3.81 17.70 12.23
C ILE A 199 2.80 18.58 12.98
N SER A 200 1.50 18.37 12.74
CA SER A 200 0.43 19.04 13.49
C SER A 200 0.54 18.75 14.99
N THR A 201 0.81 17.49 15.35
CA THR A 201 1.06 17.11 16.74
C THR A 201 2.27 17.85 17.32
N LEU A 202 3.39 17.96 16.57
CA LEU A 202 4.59 18.71 16.98
C LEU A 202 4.37 20.20 17.22
N ARG A 203 3.44 20.81 16.48
CA ARG A 203 3.01 22.21 16.65
C ARG A 203 2.12 22.42 17.88
N GLY A 204 1.67 21.36 18.55
CA GLY A 204 0.87 21.44 19.78
C GLY A 204 1.71 21.46 21.07
N PRO A 205 1.05 21.65 22.22
CA PRO A 205 1.69 21.54 23.53
C PRO A 205 2.07 20.07 23.79
N LEU A 206 3.37 19.78 23.89
CA LEU A 206 3.86 18.41 24.00
C LEU A 206 4.91 18.26 25.09
N LYS A 207 4.82 17.16 25.84
CA LYS A 207 5.85 16.70 26.78
C LYS A 207 7.00 16.03 26.03
N LEU A 208 8.21 16.08 26.62
CA LEU A 208 9.44 15.50 26.06
C LEU A 208 9.27 14.04 25.55
N PRO A 209 8.63 13.10 26.29
CA PRO A 209 8.51 11.71 25.82
C PRO A 209 7.68 11.57 24.54
N THR A 210 6.65 12.41 24.37
CA THR A 210 5.82 12.41 23.16
C THR A 210 6.58 13.02 22.00
N ALA A 211 7.32 14.12 22.23
CA ALA A 211 8.17 14.72 21.20
C ALA A 211 9.24 13.74 20.69
N MET A 212 9.92 13.02 21.59
CA MET A 212 10.90 11.98 21.23
C MET A 212 10.27 10.88 20.38
N LYS A 213 9.09 10.38 20.77
CA LYS A 213 8.36 9.35 20.01
C LYS A 213 7.97 9.85 18.62
N THR A 214 7.38 11.04 18.52
CA THR A 214 6.93 11.64 17.25
C THR A 214 8.10 11.85 16.29
N ILE A 215 9.25 12.33 16.79
CA ILE A 215 10.46 12.51 15.98
C ILE A 215 11.06 11.15 15.59
N GLY A 216 11.00 10.17 16.49
CA GLY A 216 11.36 8.78 16.18
C GLY A 216 10.49 8.19 15.06
N PHE A 217 9.18 8.49 15.05
CA PHE A 217 8.28 8.10 13.98
C PHE A 217 8.58 8.84 12.69
N LEU A 218 8.84 10.15 12.71
CA LEU A 218 9.25 10.93 11.54
C LEU A 218 10.57 10.41 10.94
N ARG A 219 11.54 10.05 11.78
CA ARG A 219 12.81 9.45 11.35
C ARG A 219 12.62 8.13 10.61
N ARG A 220 11.68 7.29 11.07
CA ARG A 220 11.34 6.01 10.43
C ARG A 220 10.43 6.17 9.20
N CYS A 221 9.67 7.27 9.17
CA CYS A 221 8.80 7.59 8.06
C CYS A 221 9.61 8.02 6.83
N GLY A 222 10.70 8.78 7.02
CA GLY A 222 11.62 9.18 5.96
C GLY A 222 12.00 8.03 5.03
N THR A 223 11.90 8.25 3.72
CA THR A 223 12.32 7.28 2.70
C THR A 223 13.85 7.17 2.71
N LYS A 224 14.45 6.14 2.10
CA LYS A 224 15.92 6.03 2.04
C LYS A 224 16.57 7.14 1.20
N GLU A 225 15.85 7.66 0.22
CA GLU A 225 16.30 8.78 -0.64
C GLU A 225 16.09 10.14 0.03
N ALA A 226 15.07 10.24 0.89
CA ALA A 226 14.87 11.33 1.82
C ALA A 226 15.02 10.81 3.24
N ALA A 227 16.20 10.24 3.55
CA ALA A 227 16.67 10.30 4.92
C ALA A 227 16.73 11.80 5.16
N MET A 228 15.65 12.38 5.73
CA MET A 228 15.62 13.78 6.08
C MET A 228 16.95 13.99 6.76
N ASP A 229 17.81 14.77 6.11
CA ASP A 229 19.14 15.08 6.62
C ASP A 229 18.93 15.35 8.11
N GLU A 230 19.75 14.77 8.97
CA GLU A 230 19.50 14.88 10.41
C GLU A 230 19.33 16.36 10.79
N ARG A 231 20.00 17.24 10.02
CA ARG A 231 19.83 18.69 9.94
C ARG A 231 18.42 19.16 9.52
N GLY A 232 17.84 18.62 8.46
CA GLY A 232 16.46 18.90 8.03
C GLY A 232 15.41 18.48 9.07
N LEU A 233 15.59 17.34 9.75
CA LEU A 233 14.70 16.93 10.85
C LEU A 233 14.83 17.85 12.08
N ARG A 234 16.06 18.25 12.40
CA ARG A 234 16.36 19.25 13.43
C ARG A 234 15.71 20.60 13.12
N GLY A 235 15.87 21.09 11.88
CA GLY A 235 15.24 22.32 11.40
C GLY A 235 13.71 22.24 11.43
N LEU A 236 13.11 21.14 10.95
CA LEU A 236 11.67 20.93 11.00
C LEU A 236 11.13 20.97 12.43
N PHE A 237 11.83 20.36 13.39
CA PHE A 237 11.46 20.43 14.80
C PHE A 237 11.46 21.88 15.29
N LEU A 238 12.53 22.64 15.03
CA LEU A 238 12.64 24.03 15.46
C LEU A 238 11.57 24.92 14.81
N VAL A 239 11.27 24.73 13.53
CA VAL A 239 10.19 25.46 12.84
C VAL A 239 8.81 25.12 13.42
N CYS A 240 8.54 23.85 13.71
CA CYS A 240 7.27 23.46 14.35
C CYS A 240 7.13 24.07 15.76
N ARG A 241 8.23 24.14 16.50
CA ARG A 241 8.26 24.76 17.83
C ARG A 241 8.21 26.28 17.77
N LEU A 242 8.80 26.91 16.77
CA LEU A 242 8.65 28.34 16.51
C LEU A 242 7.20 28.69 16.20
N ALA A 243 6.52 27.88 15.37
CA ALA A 243 5.10 28.07 15.07
C ALA A 243 4.21 27.93 16.32
N PHE A 244 4.58 27.03 17.25
CA PHE A 244 3.93 26.93 18.55
C PHE A 244 4.18 28.18 19.40
N LEU A 245 5.42 28.66 19.47
CA LEU A 245 5.79 29.89 20.17
C LEU A 245 5.04 31.10 19.61
N SER A 246 4.99 31.26 18.28
CA SER A 246 4.25 32.36 17.64
C SER A 246 2.75 32.27 17.90
N GLY A 247 2.18 31.07 17.92
CA GLY A 247 0.78 30.87 18.32
C GLY A 247 0.52 31.26 19.78
N LEU A 248 1.44 30.95 20.70
CA LEU A 248 1.37 31.39 22.08
C LEU A 248 1.52 32.91 22.21
N LEU A 249 2.44 33.52 21.46
CA LEU A 249 2.64 34.96 21.46
C LEU A 249 1.43 35.70 20.86
N SER A 250 0.77 35.13 19.85
CA SER A 250 -0.48 35.69 19.32
C SER A 250 -1.63 35.60 20.33
N ALA A 251 -1.64 34.62 21.23
CA ALA A 251 -2.61 34.61 22.33
C ALA A 251 -2.43 35.79 23.31
N LEU A 252 -1.27 36.47 23.29
CA LEU A 252 -1.03 37.72 24.04
C LEU A 252 -1.42 38.98 23.24
N ASP A 253 -1.89 38.84 21.99
CA ASP A 253 -2.29 39.97 21.14
C ASP A 253 -3.33 40.90 21.80
N PRO A 254 -4.34 40.43 22.57
CA PRO A 254 -5.26 41.34 23.26
C PRO A 254 -4.56 42.25 24.28
N LEU A 255 -3.50 41.78 24.94
CA LEU A 255 -2.70 42.61 25.85
C LEU A 255 -1.76 43.53 25.07
N LYS A 256 -1.31 43.09 23.90
CA LYS A 256 -0.50 43.88 22.96
C LYS A 256 -1.29 45.05 22.40
N GLU A 257 -2.52 44.82 21.95
CA GLU A 257 -3.45 45.85 21.46
C GLU A 257 -3.69 46.92 22.54
N LEU A 258 -3.92 46.51 23.79
CA LEU A 258 -4.08 47.44 24.90
C LEU A 258 -2.80 48.26 25.19
N ALA A 259 -1.62 47.65 25.03
CA ALA A 259 -0.35 48.37 25.15
C ALA A 259 -0.10 49.32 23.95
N GLU A 260 -0.52 48.93 22.75
CA GLU A 260 -0.43 49.74 21.53
C GLU A 260 -1.41 50.91 21.57
N GLU A 261 -2.64 50.72 22.04
CA GLU A 261 -3.57 51.81 22.32
C GLU A 261 -3.01 52.81 23.34
N GLU A 262 -2.33 52.32 24.39
CA GLU A 262 -1.66 53.18 25.37
C GLU A 262 -0.52 54.00 24.76
N ARG A 263 0.16 53.42 23.75
CA ARG A 263 1.30 54.03 23.05
C ARG A 263 0.86 54.98 21.95
N ASP A 264 -0.17 54.65 21.18
CA ASP A 264 -0.68 55.49 20.09
C ASP A 264 -1.44 56.71 20.62
N ARG A 265 -2.12 56.59 21.76
CA ARG A 265 -2.66 57.76 22.50
C ARG A 265 -1.54 58.69 23.02
N ARG A 266 -0.30 58.20 23.12
CA ARG A 266 0.87 58.96 23.57
C ARG A 266 1.71 59.56 22.47
N LYS A 267 1.68 59.05 21.23
CA LYS A 267 2.37 59.73 20.12
C LYS A 267 1.82 61.16 20.04
N PRO A 268 2.62 62.20 20.32
CA PRO A 268 2.13 63.55 20.16
C PRO A 268 1.84 63.77 18.68
N GLY A 269 0.56 63.91 18.34
CA GLY A 269 0.14 64.30 17.01
C GLY A 269 0.73 65.67 16.69
N LYS A 270 1.65 65.70 15.72
CA LYS A 270 2.04 66.90 15.01
C LYS A 270 0.87 67.37 14.15
N GLY A 271 0.28 68.51 14.49
CA GLY A 271 -0.75 69.20 13.71
C GLY A 271 -1.57 70.18 14.55
N ASP A 272 -1.07 71.41 14.69
CA ASP A 272 -1.75 72.58 15.26
C ASP A 272 -3.12 72.83 14.60
N ASP A 273 -4.15 73.18 15.37
CA ASP A 273 -4.68 74.56 15.52
C ASP A 273 -6.12 74.55 16.11
N ALA A 274 -6.45 75.61 16.85
CA ALA A 274 -7.78 76.00 17.34
C ALA A 274 -8.48 75.16 18.44
N SER A 275 -8.45 75.70 19.67
CA SER A 275 -9.62 76.36 20.29
C SER A 275 -9.69 76.10 21.78
N ALA A 276 -9.29 77.13 22.54
CA ALA A 276 -9.72 77.31 23.92
C ALA A 276 -11.26 77.32 24.00
N ASN A 277 -11.85 76.48 24.85
CA ASN A 277 -12.95 76.89 25.75
C ASN A 277 -13.42 75.76 26.67
N ASN A 278 -13.54 76.15 27.95
CA ASN A 278 -14.51 75.71 28.97
C ASN A 278 -14.46 74.27 29.53
N THR A 279 -13.95 74.11 30.74
CA THR A 279 -14.61 74.06 32.09
C THR A 279 -15.06 72.67 32.53
N THR A 280 -14.36 72.22 33.58
CA THR A 280 -14.89 71.59 34.79
C THR A 280 -15.96 70.52 34.65
N THR A 281 -15.51 69.27 34.63
CA THR A 281 -16.12 68.20 35.43
C THR A 281 -15.02 67.33 36.02
N SER A 282 -14.82 67.51 37.32
CA SER A 282 -14.08 66.64 38.20
C SER A 282 -14.78 65.28 38.32
N THR A 283 -14.29 64.30 37.58
CA THR A 283 -14.50 62.87 37.87
C THR A 283 -13.19 62.17 37.58
N SER A 284 -12.42 61.91 38.66
CA SER A 284 -11.35 60.91 38.75
C SER A 284 -10.74 60.49 37.41
N SER A 285 -10.02 61.39 36.74
CA SER A 285 -8.99 60.98 35.81
C SER A 285 -7.90 60.35 36.66
N SER A 286 -8.06 59.07 36.98
CA SER A 286 -6.97 58.26 37.49
C SER A 286 -5.80 58.58 36.57
N SER A 287 -4.78 59.21 37.14
CA SER A 287 -3.43 59.24 36.59
C SER A 287 -3.13 57.79 36.25
N TRP A 288 -3.43 57.40 35.01
CA TRP A 288 -3.32 56.02 34.57
C TRP A 288 -1.83 55.87 34.41
N GLY A 289 -1.20 55.36 35.47
CA GLY A 289 0.25 55.33 35.66
C GLY A 289 0.92 54.94 34.36
N GLY A 290 1.84 55.81 33.92
CA GLY A 290 2.38 55.74 32.58
C GLY A 290 2.99 54.39 32.29
N GLY A 291 2.49 53.68 31.29
CA GLY A 291 3.03 52.40 30.85
C GLY A 291 2.58 51.19 31.67
N THR A 292 1.60 51.30 32.58
CA THR A 292 1.14 50.16 33.39
C THR A 292 0.59 48.99 32.56
N GLN A 293 -0.02 49.24 31.41
CA GLN A 293 -0.52 48.18 30.53
C GLN A 293 0.60 47.63 29.65
N THR A 294 1.49 48.51 29.19
CA THR A 294 2.72 48.15 28.48
C THR A 294 3.64 47.28 29.34
N GLU A 295 3.78 47.58 30.63
CA GLU A 295 4.52 46.80 31.61
C GLU A 295 3.91 45.40 31.78
N ARG A 296 2.59 45.31 31.98
CA ARG A 296 1.90 44.02 32.15
C ARG A 296 2.07 43.12 30.93
N TYR A 297 1.94 43.70 29.74
CA TYR A 297 2.21 43.01 28.49
C TYR A 297 3.65 42.52 28.43
N LEU A 298 4.63 43.41 28.63
CA LEU A 298 6.05 43.09 28.48
C LEU A 298 6.52 42.07 29.51
N LYS A 299 6.07 42.18 30.77
CA LYS A 299 6.34 41.20 31.82
C LYS A 299 5.82 39.81 31.46
N ARG A 300 4.57 39.72 30.97
CA ARG A 300 3.98 38.44 30.58
C ARG A 300 4.65 37.87 29.32
N TRP A 301 4.99 38.74 28.37
CA TRP A 301 5.70 38.37 27.16
C TRP A 301 7.09 37.81 27.48
N ILE A 302 7.87 38.46 28.35
CA ILE A 302 9.21 38.00 28.76
C ILE A 302 9.11 36.65 29.49
N GLU A 303 8.11 36.47 30.36
CA GLU A 303 7.88 35.21 31.07
C GLU A 303 7.57 34.06 30.09
N VAL A 304 6.64 34.27 29.16
CA VAL A 304 6.27 33.27 28.14
C VAL A 304 7.44 33.00 27.20
N PHE A 305 8.12 34.04 26.72
CA PHE A 305 9.30 33.91 25.86
C PHE A 305 10.40 33.08 26.54
N ARG A 306 10.75 33.42 27.80
CA ARG A 306 11.78 32.71 28.57
C ARG A 306 11.42 31.24 28.78
N GLU A 307 10.21 30.95 29.26
CA GLU A 307 9.78 29.57 29.56
C GLU A 307 9.77 28.71 28.29
N GLN A 308 9.20 29.23 27.19
CA GLN A 308 9.06 28.47 25.96
C GLN A 308 10.38 28.31 25.21
N SER A 309 11.21 29.36 25.12
CA SER A 309 12.55 29.27 24.50
C SER A 309 13.45 28.29 25.25
N PHE A 310 13.49 28.35 26.59
CA PHE A 310 14.23 27.41 27.43
C PHE A 310 13.73 25.97 27.23
N GLY A 311 12.40 25.76 27.26
CA GLY A 311 11.79 24.46 27.04
C GLY A 311 12.12 23.87 25.67
N ILE A 312 12.07 24.67 24.61
CA ILE A 312 12.35 24.23 23.22
C ILE A 312 13.82 23.83 23.08
N VAL A 313 14.75 24.65 23.55
CA VAL A 313 16.19 24.38 23.44
C VAL A 313 16.61 23.19 24.29
N SER A 314 16.06 23.06 25.50
CA SER A 314 16.28 21.90 26.38
C SER A 314 15.75 20.61 25.75
N MET A 315 14.53 20.64 25.20
CA MET A 315 13.99 19.50 24.45
C MET A 315 14.84 19.15 23.22
N TYR A 316 15.28 20.14 22.45
CA TYR A 316 16.13 19.94 21.28
C TYR A 316 17.42 19.22 21.65
N LYS A 317 18.11 19.67 22.70
CA LYS A 317 19.34 19.03 23.19
C LYS A 317 19.12 17.60 23.67
N SER A 318 18.00 17.33 24.33
CA SER A 318 17.66 15.98 24.79
C SER A 318 17.33 15.02 23.64
N ILE A 319 16.72 15.52 22.56
CA ILE A 319 16.32 14.73 21.40
C ILE A 319 17.49 14.50 20.43
N PHE A 320 18.39 15.50 20.30
CA PHE A 320 19.53 15.49 19.39
C PHE A 320 20.87 15.68 20.15
N PRO A 321 21.33 14.68 20.91
CA PRO A 321 22.60 14.78 21.65
C PRO A 321 23.83 14.93 20.73
N ASN A 322 23.73 14.46 19.48
CA ASN A 322 24.81 14.51 18.47
C ASN A 322 24.83 15.81 17.65
N ALA A 323 24.10 16.85 18.07
CA ALA A 323 24.06 18.13 17.37
C ALA A 323 25.12 19.13 17.83
N LEU A 324 25.89 18.81 18.88
CA LEU A 324 27.00 19.65 19.29
C LEU A 324 28.16 19.46 18.29
N PRO A 325 28.70 20.53 17.68
CA PRO A 325 30.00 20.42 17.02
C PRO A 325 30.99 19.93 18.06
N ALA A 326 31.73 18.88 17.73
CA ALA A 326 32.86 18.43 18.54
C ALA A 326 33.86 19.57 18.65
N ALA A 327 33.71 20.40 19.69
CA ALA A 327 34.74 21.34 20.11
C ALA A 327 35.86 20.52 20.73
N ASN A 328 36.75 20.02 19.87
CA ASN A 328 38.18 19.77 20.06
C ASN A 328 38.64 18.71 19.03
N PRO A 329 39.40 19.09 17.98
CA PRO A 329 40.21 18.13 17.27
C PRO A 329 41.43 17.81 18.14
N ASP A 330 41.35 16.78 18.97
CA ASP A 330 42.56 16.21 19.58
C ASP A 330 43.48 15.71 18.44
N PRO A 331 44.78 16.06 18.46
CA PRO A 331 45.69 15.66 17.39
C PRO A 331 45.95 14.15 17.44
N PRO A 332 45.89 13.43 16.30
CA PRO A 332 46.16 12.00 16.27
C PRO A 332 47.66 11.72 16.51
N PRO A 333 48.02 10.72 17.35
CA PRO A 333 49.42 10.30 17.49
C PRO A 333 49.93 9.58 16.22
N PRO A 334 51.22 9.71 15.88
CA PRO A 334 51.76 9.24 14.60
C PRO A 334 51.86 7.71 14.52
N SER A 335 51.46 7.19 13.36
CA SER A 335 51.53 5.81 12.93
C SER A 335 52.95 5.40 12.51
N SER A 336 53.37 4.19 12.92
CA SER A 336 54.49 3.45 12.34
C SER A 336 54.08 2.00 12.03
N PRO A 337 54.70 1.33 11.04
CA PRO A 337 54.06 0.29 10.24
C PRO A 337 54.20 -1.15 10.77
N HIS A 338 53.20 -1.96 10.40
CA HIS A 338 53.08 -3.44 10.41
C HIS A 338 54.36 -4.20 9.96
N PRO A 339 54.58 -5.50 10.33
CA PRO A 339 53.82 -6.60 9.69
C PRO A 339 53.64 -7.96 10.42
N HIS A 340 52.69 -8.74 9.85
CA HIS A 340 52.52 -10.21 9.81
C HIS A 340 51.47 -10.91 10.70
N SER A 341 50.47 -11.48 9.99
CA SER A 341 49.52 -12.57 10.30
C SER A 341 50.24 -13.92 10.60
N PRO A 342 49.60 -15.04 11.06
CA PRO A 342 48.35 -15.63 10.48
C PRO A 342 47.35 -16.39 11.41
N ILE A 343 46.08 -16.42 10.94
CA ILE A 343 45.11 -17.53 10.79
C ILE A 343 45.07 -18.68 11.83
N MET A 344 43.90 -18.91 12.46
CA MET A 344 43.26 -20.23 12.60
C MET A 344 41.74 -20.14 12.91
N SER A 345 41.00 -21.11 12.38
CA SER A 345 39.54 -21.28 12.37
C SER A 345 39.07 -22.20 13.50
N SER A 346 37.86 -21.97 14.06
CA SER A 346 36.94 -23.05 14.43
C SER A 346 35.51 -22.56 14.74
N VAL A 347 34.56 -23.28 14.15
CA VAL A 347 33.09 -23.20 14.27
C VAL A 347 32.60 -23.53 15.69
N GLY A 348 31.54 -22.85 16.14
CA GLY A 348 30.75 -23.20 17.33
C GLY A 348 29.43 -22.45 17.40
N ILE A 349 28.33 -23.16 17.11
CA ILE A 349 26.93 -22.70 17.19
C ILE A 349 26.53 -22.49 18.65
N GLY A 350 25.90 -21.35 18.98
CA GLY A 350 25.38 -21.08 20.32
C GLY A 350 24.48 -19.84 20.38
N ILE A 351 23.17 -20.07 20.46
CA ILE A 351 22.09 -19.09 20.70
C ILE A 351 22.32 -18.36 22.03
N ARG A 352 22.29 -17.02 22.05
CA ARG A 352 21.82 -16.18 23.17
C ARG A 352 21.74 -14.70 22.80
N SER A 353 20.63 -14.07 23.21
CA SER A 353 20.31 -12.65 23.15
C SER A 353 21.39 -11.74 23.73
N ARG A 354 21.62 -10.55 23.13
CA ARG A 354 21.84 -9.28 23.84
C ARG A 354 21.93 -8.07 22.89
N SER A 355 21.60 -6.95 23.51
CA SER A 355 21.46 -5.57 23.08
C SER A 355 22.69 -4.94 22.41
N SER A 356 22.42 -3.90 21.60
CA SER A 356 23.21 -2.68 21.38
C SER A 356 24.70 -2.81 21.05
N SER A 357 25.07 -2.46 19.81
CA SER A 357 26.22 -1.56 19.52
C SER A 357 26.40 -1.31 18.02
N THR A 358 26.73 -0.05 17.72
CA THR A 358 27.69 0.40 16.69
C THR A 358 27.51 -0.07 15.24
N LEU A 359 26.95 0.81 14.41
CA LEU A 359 27.34 0.91 13.01
C LEU A 359 27.95 2.30 12.80
N SER A 360 29.26 2.35 13.00
CA SER A 360 30.15 3.38 12.54
C SER A 360 30.33 3.26 11.03
N ASN A 361 30.10 4.38 10.35
CA ASN A 361 30.86 4.89 9.21
C ASN A 361 31.00 4.00 7.97
N MET A 362 30.13 4.23 6.99
CA MET A 362 30.46 4.01 5.58
C MET A 362 29.69 5.03 4.73
N SER A 363 30.26 6.21 4.56
CA SER A 363 29.95 7.09 3.43
C SER A 363 31.26 7.55 2.82
N SER A 364 31.52 6.96 1.67
CA SER A 364 32.60 7.19 0.73
C SER A 364 32.72 8.65 0.32
N SER A 365 33.97 9.05 0.15
CA SER A 365 34.47 10.19 -0.61
C SER A 365 33.62 10.53 -1.84
N ALA A 366 33.24 11.80 -1.95
CA ALA A 366 33.13 12.50 -3.22
C ALA A 366 34.01 13.75 -3.08
N ASN A 367 35.16 13.71 -3.76
CA ASN A 367 35.89 14.92 -4.12
C ASN A 367 35.10 15.59 -5.24
N ASP A 368 34.80 16.87 -5.10
CA ASP A 368 35.04 17.84 -6.18
C ASP A 368 35.07 19.26 -5.59
N ASP A 369 36.08 20.00 -6.03
CA ASP A 369 36.47 21.34 -5.62
C ASP A 369 35.44 22.41 -6.01
N ASP A 370 34.88 23.14 -5.04
CA ASP A 370 34.20 24.43 -5.24
C ASP A 370 34.47 25.35 -4.02
N PRO A 371 35.10 26.54 -4.19
CA PRO A 371 35.60 27.35 -3.07
C PRO A 371 34.62 28.42 -2.51
N GLU A 372 33.31 28.36 -2.80
CA GLU A 372 32.31 29.32 -2.30
C GLU A 372 31.04 28.68 -1.72
N GLY A 373 31.18 27.54 -1.05
CA GLY A 373 30.08 26.85 -0.36
C GLY A 373 30.22 26.88 1.16
N GLY A 374 30.10 28.05 1.79
CA GLY A 374 30.04 28.13 3.25
C GLY A 374 28.93 27.23 3.78
N GLN A 375 29.28 26.23 4.58
CA GLN A 375 28.33 25.29 5.17
C GLN A 375 27.20 26.08 5.86
N PRO A 376 25.91 25.81 5.57
CA PRO A 376 24.82 26.60 6.14
C PRO A 376 24.89 26.56 7.68
N PRO A 377 24.58 27.69 8.35
CA PRO A 377 24.68 27.80 9.80
C PRO A 377 23.84 26.72 10.49
N ASP A 378 24.31 26.24 11.63
CA ASP A 378 23.61 25.21 12.41
C ASP A 378 22.14 25.63 12.66
N PRO A 379 21.14 24.77 12.41
CA PRO A 379 19.74 25.14 12.56
C PRO A 379 19.39 25.69 13.94
N LEU A 380 20.11 25.23 14.99
CA LEU A 380 19.97 25.77 16.32
C LEU A 380 20.46 27.22 16.38
N ALA A 381 21.66 27.52 15.89
CA ALA A 381 22.22 28.88 15.87
C ALA A 381 21.30 29.87 15.14
N SER A 382 20.77 29.50 13.97
CA SER A 382 19.81 30.32 13.24
C SER A 382 18.52 30.56 14.02
N PHE A 383 18.01 29.54 14.71
CA PHE A 383 16.85 29.67 15.60
C PHE A 383 17.13 30.60 16.79
N VAL A 384 18.30 30.51 17.41
CA VAL A 384 18.73 31.40 18.51
C VAL A 384 18.78 32.85 18.04
N LEU A 385 19.40 33.11 16.88
CA LEU A 385 19.46 34.45 16.27
C LEU A 385 18.08 35.02 15.98
N HIS A 386 17.13 34.19 15.53
CA HIS A 386 15.76 34.64 15.32
C HIS A 386 15.05 34.99 16.64
N LEU A 387 15.23 34.19 17.70
CA LEU A 387 14.71 34.51 19.02
C LEU A 387 15.29 35.81 19.59
N LEU A 388 16.59 36.03 19.40
CA LEU A 388 17.31 37.26 19.72
C LEU A 388 16.72 38.47 19.00
N SER A 389 16.51 38.37 17.68
CA SER A 389 15.88 39.42 16.89
C SER A 389 14.48 39.76 17.42
N LEU A 390 13.67 38.75 17.71
CA LEU A 390 12.31 38.92 18.24
C LEU A 390 12.32 39.65 19.60
N LEU A 391 13.24 39.28 20.49
CA LEU A 391 13.44 39.92 21.80
C LEU A 391 13.88 41.37 21.66
N THR A 392 14.88 41.63 20.83
CA THR A 392 15.43 42.97 20.57
C THR A 392 14.37 43.90 20.01
N GLU A 393 13.65 43.43 18.98
CA GLU A 393 12.59 44.18 18.31
C GLU A 393 11.42 44.50 19.25
N THR A 394 11.02 43.53 20.08
CA THR A 394 9.93 43.72 21.05
C THR A 394 10.35 44.66 22.17
N LEU A 395 11.54 44.48 22.75
CA LEU A 395 12.07 45.34 23.80
C LEU A 395 12.25 46.78 23.29
N GLY A 396 12.88 46.97 22.13
CA GLY A 396 13.07 48.30 21.54
C GLY A 396 11.77 49.03 21.23
N ARG A 397 10.69 48.31 20.91
CA ARG A 397 9.37 48.91 20.66
C ARG A 397 8.63 49.37 21.91
N TYR A 398 8.68 48.59 22.99
CA TYR A 398 7.84 48.83 24.17
C TYR A 398 8.60 49.44 25.35
N LEU A 399 9.91 49.20 25.47
CA LEU A 399 10.73 49.71 26.57
C LEU A 399 10.80 51.24 26.58
N LYS A 400 10.89 51.87 25.40
CA LYS A 400 10.89 53.34 25.24
C LYS A 400 9.60 54.01 25.70
N THR A 401 8.52 53.24 25.87
CA THR A 401 7.20 53.76 26.30
C THR A 401 7.08 53.80 27.84
N ILE A 402 7.99 53.16 28.57
CA ILE A 402 7.96 53.07 30.04
C ILE A 402 8.83 54.19 30.64
N GLU A 403 8.19 55.17 31.26
CA GLU A 403 8.84 56.32 31.92
C GLU A 403 9.40 55.96 33.30
N GLU A 404 8.80 54.98 33.99
CA GLU A 404 9.21 54.63 35.35
C GLU A 404 10.54 53.84 35.37
N ARG A 405 11.58 54.49 35.91
CA ARG A 405 12.94 53.98 36.05
C ARG A 405 13.01 52.61 36.76
N SER A 406 12.30 52.47 37.88
CA SER A 406 12.25 51.25 38.70
C SER A 406 11.65 50.04 37.94
N VAL A 407 10.63 50.28 37.11
CA VAL A 407 9.95 49.26 36.30
C VAL A 407 10.84 48.85 35.13
N ARG A 408 11.50 49.81 34.48
CA ARG A 408 12.51 49.56 33.45
C ARG A 408 13.64 48.67 34.02
N GLU A 409 14.19 49.02 35.19
CA GLU A 409 15.20 48.23 35.91
C GLU A 409 14.73 46.80 36.19
N SER A 410 13.50 46.64 36.68
CA SER A 410 12.91 45.33 36.98
C SER A 410 12.74 44.47 35.73
N LEU A 411 12.30 45.06 34.62
CA LEU A 411 12.12 44.37 33.34
C LEU A 411 13.47 43.98 32.72
N LEU A 412 14.47 44.88 32.70
CA LEU A 412 15.82 44.54 32.23
C LEU A 412 16.45 43.45 33.08
N THR A 413 16.25 43.50 34.40
CA THR A 413 16.70 42.45 35.31
C THR A 413 16.05 41.10 34.97
N GLN A 414 14.75 41.07 34.65
CA GLN A 414 14.07 39.85 34.20
C GLN A 414 14.61 39.34 32.86
N VAL A 415 14.90 40.22 31.90
CA VAL A 415 15.54 39.85 30.63
C VAL A 415 16.95 39.31 30.87
N LEU A 416 17.71 39.88 31.80
CA LEU A 416 19.05 39.40 32.18
C LEU A 416 18.99 38.02 32.82
N TYR A 417 18.01 37.76 33.70
CA TYR A 417 17.77 36.42 34.23
C TYR A 417 17.35 35.42 33.14
N ALA A 418 16.55 35.86 32.17
CA ALA A 418 16.19 35.04 31.00
C ALA A 418 17.45 34.69 30.19
N ALA A 419 18.28 35.68 29.87
CA ALA A 419 19.55 35.54 29.16
C ALA A 419 20.50 34.59 29.88
N GLY A 420 20.68 34.75 31.20
CA GLY A 420 21.52 33.86 32.01
C GLY A 420 20.99 32.42 32.04
N SER A 421 19.68 32.22 32.15
CA SER A 421 19.08 30.87 32.09
C SER A 421 19.24 30.19 30.74
N MET A 422 19.27 30.97 29.65
CA MET A 422 19.49 30.49 28.28
C MET A 422 20.97 30.30 27.95
N GLY A 423 21.87 31.13 28.49
CA GLY A 423 23.33 31.00 28.36
C GLY A 423 23.85 29.68 28.92
N ARG A 424 23.24 29.17 30.00
CA ARG A 424 23.50 27.82 30.53
C ARG A 424 23.14 26.71 29.55
N LEU A 425 22.20 26.97 28.65
CA LEU A 425 21.83 26.06 27.56
C LEU A 425 22.75 26.22 26.34
N GLY A 426 23.79 27.07 26.34
CA GLY A 426 24.81 27.13 25.28
C GLY A 426 25.33 28.55 25.02
N GLY A 427 26.58 28.65 24.55
CA GLY A 427 27.33 29.92 24.39
C GLY A 427 26.70 30.92 23.41
N GLU A 428 25.95 30.45 22.41
CA GLU A 428 25.26 31.31 21.41
C GLU A 428 24.22 32.26 22.04
N PHE A 429 23.64 31.89 23.19
CA PHE A 429 22.70 32.75 23.91
C PHE A 429 23.39 33.83 24.75
N GLY A 430 24.70 33.75 24.93
CA GLY A 430 25.51 34.82 25.51
C GLY A 430 25.45 36.11 24.69
N ALA A 431 25.14 36.02 23.39
CA ALA A 431 24.86 37.18 22.54
C ALA A 431 23.65 38.00 23.04
N ILE A 432 22.71 37.40 23.77
CA ILE A 432 21.58 38.13 24.39
C ILE A 432 22.11 39.13 25.41
N LEU A 433 23.19 38.81 26.13
CA LEU A 433 23.83 39.71 27.08
C LEU A 433 24.40 40.95 26.38
N GLY A 434 25.01 40.79 25.21
CA GLY A 434 25.54 41.91 24.40
C GLY A 434 24.44 42.81 23.81
N VAL A 435 23.29 42.25 23.44
CA VAL A 435 22.13 43.04 23.01
C VAL A 435 21.58 43.93 24.14
N ILE A 436 21.56 43.41 25.38
CA ILE A 436 21.16 44.20 26.55
C ILE A 436 22.16 45.34 26.82
N GLU A 437 23.46 45.11 26.58
CA GLU A 437 24.48 46.17 26.66
C GLU A 437 24.21 47.28 25.63
N CYS A 438 23.77 46.98 24.40
CA CYS A 438 23.40 48.00 23.42
C CYS A 438 22.20 48.87 23.85
N PHE A 439 21.16 48.28 24.46
CA PHE A 439 20.02 49.07 24.98
C PHE A 439 20.38 49.93 26.19
N GLY A 440 21.41 49.56 26.96
CA GLY A 440 21.95 50.40 28.02
C GLY A 440 22.83 51.55 27.52
N LEU A 441 23.24 51.52 26.24
CA LEU A 441 24.10 52.52 25.61
C LEU A 441 23.35 53.47 24.67
N GLU A 442 22.17 53.09 24.15
CA GLU A 442 21.38 53.91 23.22
C GLU A 442 20.67 55.12 23.86
N ASP A 443 20.60 55.22 25.19
CA ASP A 443 20.09 56.42 25.86
C ASP A 443 21.15 57.56 25.91
N GLY A 444 22.27 57.44 25.18
CA GLY A 444 23.45 58.32 25.28
C GLY A 444 23.79 59.21 24.06
N GLU A 445 22.86 59.51 23.15
CA GLU A 445 23.14 60.47 22.05
C GLU A 445 22.06 61.57 21.91
N GLN A 446 21.71 62.24 23.01
CA GLN A 446 21.28 63.65 23.01
C GLN A 446 21.02 64.14 24.43
N GLU A 447 22.06 64.72 25.05
CA GLU A 447 22.03 66.00 25.80
C GLU A 447 23.32 66.08 26.64
N GLU A 448 24.37 66.74 26.11
CA GLU A 448 25.40 67.34 26.97
C GLU A 448 24.72 68.44 27.79
N LYS A 449 24.33 68.12 29.03
CA LYS A 449 24.13 69.12 30.07
C LYS A 449 24.30 68.52 31.46
N ASP A 450 25.48 68.76 32.03
CA ASP A 450 25.82 68.80 33.46
C ASP A 450 24.94 67.94 34.39
N GLY A 451 25.38 66.70 34.63
CA GLY A 451 24.74 65.76 35.53
C GLY A 451 25.60 64.52 35.83
N ASP A 452 26.89 64.72 36.12
CA ASP A 452 27.83 63.65 36.47
C ASP A 452 27.35 62.88 37.73
N GLY A 453 27.04 61.59 37.57
CA GLY A 453 26.93 60.64 38.69
C GLY A 453 25.93 59.50 38.50
N GLU A 454 24.88 59.67 37.69
CA GLU A 454 23.80 58.68 37.64
C GLU A 454 23.97 57.65 36.51
N GLU A 455 24.53 58.03 35.36
CA GLU A 455 24.74 57.14 34.20
C GLU A 455 25.83 56.09 34.43
N GLU A 456 26.87 56.43 35.21
CA GLU A 456 27.90 55.48 35.65
C GLU A 456 27.36 54.44 36.64
N GLU A 457 26.31 54.78 37.40
CA GLU A 457 25.69 53.85 38.36
C GLU A 457 24.94 52.74 37.63
N TRP A 458 24.29 53.03 36.49
CA TRP A 458 23.56 52.07 35.67
C TRP A 458 24.43 51.04 34.98
N VAL A 459 25.49 51.51 34.30
CA VAL A 459 26.51 50.63 33.72
C VAL A 459 27.14 49.80 34.84
N GLY A 460 27.32 50.38 36.03
CA GLY A 460 27.74 49.70 37.25
C GLY A 460 26.75 48.65 37.79
N VAL A 461 25.44 48.88 37.73
CA VAL A 461 24.39 47.94 38.18
C VAL A 461 24.24 46.79 37.19
N VAL A 462 24.28 47.06 35.89
CA VAL A 462 24.31 46.03 34.84
C VAL A 462 25.60 45.20 34.92
N ALA A 463 26.75 45.83 35.16
CA ALA A 463 28.01 45.15 35.41
C ALA A 463 28.00 44.33 36.72
N LYS A 464 27.42 44.85 37.81
CA LYS A 464 27.24 44.12 39.08
C LYS A 464 26.30 42.93 38.90
N HIS A 465 25.20 43.09 38.17
CA HIS A 465 24.27 42.00 37.88
C HIS A 465 24.87 40.98 36.90
N LYS A 466 25.74 41.39 35.98
CA LYS A 466 26.58 40.51 35.14
C LYS A 466 27.54 39.67 35.97
N VAL A 467 28.21 40.27 36.96
CA VAL A 467 29.08 39.56 37.92
C VAL A 467 28.28 38.60 38.82
N LEU A 468 27.05 38.95 39.20
CA LEU A 468 26.16 38.06 39.96
C LEU A 468 25.60 36.92 39.11
N ALA A 469 25.33 37.17 37.83
CA ALA A 469 24.88 36.15 36.88
C ALA A 469 26.02 35.20 36.48
N SER A 470 27.24 35.70 36.28
CA SER A 470 28.43 34.89 35.99
C SER A 470 28.91 34.09 37.20
N ARG A 471 28.66 34.56 38.43
CA ARG A 471 28.88 33.77 39.66
C ARG A 471 27.88 32.64 39.87
N LEU A 472 26.80 32.62 39.08
CA LEU A 472 25.77 31.60 39.10
C LEU A 472 26.05 30.50 38.03
N GLU A 473 26.97 30.75 37.08
CA GLU A 473 27.66 29.71 36.27
C GLU A 473 28.46 28.78 37.18
#